data_AF-A0A6N0Z9S5-F1
#
_entry.id   AF-A0A6N0Z9S5-F1
#
_cell.length_a   1.000
_cell.length_b   1.000
_cell.length_c   1.000
_cell.angle_alpha   90.00
_cell.angle_beta   90.00
_cell.angle_gamma   90.00
#
_symmetry.space_group_name_H-M   'P 1'
#
loop_
_entity.id
_entity.type
_entity.pdbx_description
1 polymer ?
#
loop_
_entity_poly.entity_id
_entity_poly.type
_entity_poly.pdbx_seq_one_letter_code
_entity_poly.pdbx_strand_id
1 'polypeptide(L)'
;MLGVVQTADGLPIHHEVFAGNTGETTTLVPTIEKVLARYPIRRVVLVADRGLLSLDNLEAIRALRVGDQPLEFILAVPARRYGDFDRLLASFHEKSCRLATEEVFGEEQWQGFRLIVAHRPDRASEQGRVRDERIAALEADAAQWAEKLDAQEAGETRPGRKLSDSGTIDRFYKAVADAHLAHIIKVNLSSELFTYEIDERALQRARLMDGKLVLVSNVPDSSPLEIVARYKALADIERGFRVLKSEIEIAPVFHPILES
;
A
#
# COMPACT_ATOMS: atom_id res chain seq x y z
N MET A 1 -4.72 15.82 8.62
CA MET A 1 -3.71 14.79 8.95
C MET A 1 -3.20 15.02 10.38
N LEU A 2 -2.82 13.97 11.11
CA LEU A 2 -2.21 14.09 12.44
C LEU A 2 -0.76 13.63 12.36
N GLY A 3 0.19 14.47 12.76
CA GLY A 3 1.59 14.08 13.00
C GLY A 3 1.82 13.85 14.48
N VAL A 4 2.61 12.84 14.83
CA VAL A 4 2.99 12.52 16.20
C VAL A 4 4.52 12.41 16.27
N VAL A 5 5.10 12.99 17.31
CA VAL A 5 6.52 12.79 17.65
C VAL A 5 6.60 11.97 18.91
N GLN A 6 7.50 10.99 18.91
CA GLN A 6 7.70 10.07 20.02
C GLN A 6 9.19 9.87 20.34
N THR A 7 9.46 9.40 21.55
CA THR A 7 10.77 8.88 21.91
C THR A 7 11.05 7.54 21.22
N ALA A 8 12.29 7.06 21.29
CA ALA A 8 12.66 5.74 20.78
C ALA A 8 11.86 4.60 21.46
N ASP A 9 11.43 4.81 22.71
CA ASP A 9 10.61 3.87 23.48
C ASP A 9 9.10 3.98 23.17
N GLY A 10 8.71 4.82 22.20
CA GLY A 10 7.32 4.99 21.78
C GLY A 10 6.48 5.92 22.65
N LEU A 11 7.09 6.69 23.56
CA LEU A 11 6.35 7.68 24.37
C LEU A 11 6.05 8.92 23.53
N PRO A 12 4.78 9.31 23.31
CA PRO A 12 4.44 10.49 22.55
C PRO A 12 4.84 11.76 23.32
N ILE A 13 5.57 12.65 22.65
CA ILE A 13 6.06 13.92 23.22
C ILE A 13 5.44 15.15 22.56
N HIS A 14 4.95 15.01 21.33
CA HIS A 14 4.31 16.10 20.59
C HIS A 14 3.29 15.56 19.58
N HIS A 15 2.28 16.37 19.26
CA HIS A 15 1.35 16.10 18.16
C HIS A 15 0.97 17.40 17.47
N GLU A 16 0.72 17.34 16.16
CA GLU A 16 0.27 18.49 15.35
C GLU A 16 -0.80 18.03 14.36
N VAL A 17 -1.85 18.84 14.20
CA VAL A 17 -2.94 18.59 13.24
C VAL A 17 -2.73 19.48 12.02
N PHE A 18 -2.58 18.87 10.86
CA PHE A 18 -2.44 19.55 9.57
C PHE A 18 -3.76 19.58 8.81
N ALA A 19 -4.04 20.69 8.12
CA ALA A 19 -5.19 20.81 7.22
C ALA A 19 -5.12 19.76 6.10
N GLY A 20 -6.25 19.17 5.75
CA GLY A 20 -6.36 17.97 4.90
C GLY A 20 -5.98 18.11 3.41
N ASN A 21 -5.21 19.13 3.03
CA ASN A 21 -4.85 19.39 1.62
C ASN A 21 -3.51 20.13 1.44
N THR A 22 -2.63 20.12 2.46
CA THR A 22 -1.30 20.75 2.36
C THR A 22 -0.28 19.69 1.97
N GLY A 23 0.59 19.96 1.00
CA GLY A 23 1.61 19.00 0.56
C GLY A 23 2.52 18.60 1.71
N GLU A 24 2.54 17.30 2.05
CA GLU A 24 3.14 16.74 3.27
C GLU A 24 4.61 17.13 3.47
N THR A 25 5.38 17.24 2.39
CA THR A 25 6.80 17.61 2.42
C THR A 25 7.03 19.05 2.88
N THR A 26 6.10 19.97 2.58
CA THR A 26 6.24 21.40 2.92
C THR A 26 5.99 21.68 4.40
N THR A 27 5.14 20.88 5.04
CA THR A 27 4.82 21.01 6.46
C THR A 27 5.78 20.25 7.37
N LEU A 28 6.52 19.28 6.82
CA LEU A 28 7.34 18.36 7.59
C LEU A 28 8.52 19.05 8.30
N VAL A 29 9.33 19.81 7.56
CA VAL A 29 10.52 20.47 8.13
C VAL A 29 10.16 21.51 9.20
N PRO A 30 9.20 22.43 8.97
CA PRO A 30 8.80 23.39 10.00
C PRO A 30 8.32 22.71 11.29
N THR A 31 7.59 21.59 11.19
CA THR A 31 7.17 20.83 12.38
C THR A 31 8.35 20.21 13.12
N ILE A 32 9.30 19.60 12.38
CA ILE A 32 10.51 19.04 12.99
C ILE A 32 11.31 20.14 13.70
N GLU A 33 11.48 21.31 13.09
CA GLU A 33 12.20 22.45 13.69
C GLU A 33 11.51 22.97 14.95
N LYS A 34 10.18 23.12 14.96
CA LYS A 34 9.40 23.50 16.15
C LYS A 34 9.63 22.53 17.32
N VAL A 35 9.66 21.23 17.00
CA VAL A 35 9.85 20.17 17.99
C VAL A 35 11.27 20.22 18.57
N LEU A 36 12.28 20.40 17.73
CA LEU A 36 13.68 20.53 18.16
C LEU A 36 13.95 21.80 18.96
N ALA A 37 13.24 22.89 18.68
CA ALA A 37 13.33 24.11 19.47
C ALA A 37 12.74 23.92 20.88
N ARG A 38 11.75 23.03 21.01
CA ARG A 38 11.01 22.81 22.27
C ARG A 38 11.64 21.75 23.18
N TYR A 39 12.34 20.78 22.60
CA TYR A 39 12.91 19.65 23.34
C TYR A 39 14.39 19.47 22.98
N PRO A 40 15.26 19.07 23.93
CA PRO A 40 16.69 18.85 23.68
C PRO A 40 16.96 17.54 22.91
N ILE A 41 16.34 17.40 21.75
CA ILE A 41 16.42 16.23 20.88
C ILE A 41 17.65 16.39 19.98
N ARG A 42 18.51 15.37 19.98
CA ARG A 42 19.75 15.38 19.17
C ARG A 42 19.62 14.68 17.83
N ARG A 43 18.60 13.82 17.68
CA ARG A 43 18.41 12.97 16.51
C ARG A 43 16.92 12.78 16.28
N VAL A 44 16.48 13.00 15.05
CA VAL A 44 15.10 12.79 14.61
C VAL A 44 15.14 11.81 13.45
N VAL A 45 14.29 10.79 13.53
CA VAL A 45 14.06 9.85 12.43
C VAL A 45 12.61 10.02 11.99
N LEU A 46 12.41 10.43 10.75
CA LEU A 46 11.10 10.47 10.12
C LEU A 46 10.62 9.06 9.84
N VAL A 47 9.41 8.71 10.29
CA VAL A 47 8.78 7.43 9.95
C VAL A 47 7.42 7.73 9.34
N ALA A 48 7.14 7.18 8.15
CA ALA A 48 5.87 7.45 7.46
C ALA A 48 5.38 6.28 6.59
N ASP A 49 4.06 6.13 6.46
CA ASP A 49 3.42 5.15 5.57
C ASP A 49 3.37 5.67 4.11
N ARG A 50 3.13 4.74 3.20
CA ARG A 50 3.01 4.86 1.74
C ARG A 50 2.03 5.90 1.26
N GLY A 51 1.02 6.21 2.07
CA GLY A 51 -0.01 7.20 1.75
C GLY A 51 0.40 8.63 2.06
N LEU A 52 1.41 8.83 2.92
CA LEU A 52 1.83 10.13 3.44
C LEU A 52 3.10 10.67 2.76
N LEU A 53 3.96 9.82 2.19
CA LEU A 53 5.15 10.23 1.45
C LEU A 53 5.40 9.23 0.32
N SER A 54 5.19 9.65 -0.93
CA SER A 54 5.48 8.81 -2.10
C SER A 54 6.98 8.79 -2.42
N LEU A 55 7.40 7.77 -3.16
CA LEU A 55 8.75 7.69 -3.72
C LEU A 55 9.09 8.87 -4.65
N ASP A 56 8.09 9.54 -5.25
CA ASP A 56 8.30 10.74 -6.08
C ASP A 56 8.88 11.91 -5.25
N ASN A 57 8.67 11.90 -3.94
CA ASN A 57 9.20 12.91 -3.01
C ASN A 57 10.54 12.50 -2.37
N LEU A 58 11.12 11.34 -2.75
CA LEU A 58 12.28 10.79 -2.05
C LEU A 58 13.52 11.70 -2.15
N GLU A 59 13.78 12.30 -3.31
CA GLU A 59 14.89 13.25 -3.47
C GLU A 59 14.65 14.55 -2.68
N ALA A 60 13.40 15.02 -2.60
CA ALA A 60 13.06 16.16 -1.76
C ALA A 60 13.33 15.85 -0.28
N ILE A 61 12.93 14.66 0.18
CA ILE A 61 13.17 14.19 1.56
C ILE A 61 14.67 14.02 1.83
N ARG A 62 15.42 13.47 0.88
CA ARG A 62 16.87 13.28 0.97
C ARG A 62 17.61 14.61 1.11
N ALA A 63 17.12 15.67 0.47
CA ALA A 63 17.70 17.00 0.56
C ALA A 63 17.38 17.70 1.89
N LEU A 64 16.40 17.21 2.67
CA LEU A 64 16.05 17.82 3.94
C LEU A 64 17.18 17.63 4.96
N ARG A 65 17.42 18.69 5.70
CA ARG A 65 18.38 18.71 6.81
C ARG A 65 17.69 19.15 8.08
N VAL A 66 18.23 18.68 9.19
CA VAL A 66 17.84 19.05 10.53
C VAL A 66 19.09 19.58 11.23
N GLY A 67 19.19 20.91 11.34
CA GLY A 67 20.46 21.56 11.63
C GLY A 67 21.51 21.18 10.57
N ASP A 68 22.67 20.72 11.02
CA ASP A 68 23.77 20.33 10.11
C ASP A 68 23.69 18.88 9.62
N GLN A 69 22.74 18.07 10.11
CA GLN A 69 22.64 16.66 9.76
C GLN A 69 21.56 16.41 8.70
N PRO A 70 21.75 15.46 7.77
CA PRO A 70 20.68 15.03 6.88
C PRO A 70 19.54 14.43 7.70
N LEU A 71 18.29 14.66 7.26
CA LEU A 71 17.13 14.05 7.91
C LEU A 71 17.19 12.53 7.69
N GLU A 72 17.21 11.78 8.79
CA GLU A 72 17.07 10.34 8.76
C GLU A 72 15.61 9.93 8.57
N PHE A 73 15.35 8.86 7.82
CA PHE A 73 14.00 8.42 7.56
C PHE A 73 13.84 6.90 7.39
N ILE A 74 12.61 6.43 7.62
CA ILE A 74 12.09 5.10 7.32
C ILE A 74 10.73 5.30 6.64
N LEU A 75 10.66 5.05 5.35
CA LEU A 75 9.47 5.27 4.54
C LEU A 75 8.96 3.96 3.99
N ALA A 76 7.70 3.62 4.22
CA ALA A 76 7.10 2.51 3.48
C ALA A 76 6.81 2.94 2.05
N VAL A 77 7.10 2.06 1.10
CA VAL A 77 6.96 2.37 -0.34
C VAL A 77 5.91 1.49 -1.01
N PRO A 78 5.10 2.03 -1.94
CA PRO A 78 4.11 1.25 -2.66
C PRO A 78 4.81 0.38 -3.73
N ALA A 79 5.52 -0.65 -3.28
CA ALA A 79 6.40 -1.50 -4.09
C ALA A 79 5.76 -2.03 -5.37
N ARG A 80 4.45 -2.28 -5.33
CA ARG A 80 3.64 -2.74 -6.48
C ARG A 80 3.63 -1.76 -7.66
N ARG A 81 3.96 -0.47 -7.45
CA ARG A 81 4.04 0.55 -8.52
C ARG A 81 5.40 0.59 -9.21
N TYR A 82 6.44 -0.01 -8.63
CA TYR A 82 7.82 0.16 -9.07
C TYR A 82 8.35 -1.14 -9.69
N GLY A 83 8.44 -1.18 -11.02
CA GLY A 83 8.89 -2.38 -11.76
C GLY A 83 10.30 -2.83 -11.38
N ASP A 84 11.18 -1.88 -11.03
CA ASP A 84 12.56 -2.14 -10.63
C ASP A 84 12.66 -3.05 -9.40
N PHE A 85 11.64 -3.06 -8.54
CA PHE A 85 11.62 -3.90 -7.35
C PHE A 85 11.38 -5.37 -7.67
N ASP A 86 10.82 -5.71 -8.84
CA ASP A 86 10.49 -7.09 -9.17
C ASP A 86 11.76 -7.95 -9.16
N ARG A 87 12.87 -7.45 -9.72
CA ARG A 87 14.16 -8.16 -9.73
C ARG A 87 14.80 -8.23 -8.35
N LEU A 88 14.79 -7.12 -7.61
CA LEU A 88 15.37 -7.05 -6.26
C LEU A 88 14.65 -8.02 -5.31
N LEU A 89 13.32 -8.01 -5.35
CA LEU A 89 12.49 -8.85 -4.49
C LEU A 89 12.48 -10.31 -4.91
N ALA A 90 12.69 -10.63 -6.20
CA ALA A 90 12.79 -12.02 -6.65
C ALA A 90 13.93 -12.77 -5.95
N SER A 91 15.12 -12.17 -5.86
CA SER A 91 16.27 -12.83 -5.22
C SER A 91 16.02 -13.08 -3.73
N PHE A 92 15.50 -12.06 -3.01
CA PHE A 92 15.11 -12.21 -1.61
C PHE A 92 13.99 -13.24 -1.42
N HIS A 93 13.03 -13.30 -2.35
CA HIS A 93 11.93 -14.25 -2.28
C HIS A 93 12.40 -15.69 -2.39
N GLU A 94 13.26 -16.00 -3.36
CA GLU A 94 13.81 -17.34 -3.56
C GLU A 94 14.67 -17.80 -2.38
N LYS A 95 15.54 -16.92 -1.87
CA LYS A 95 16.50 -17.25 -0.82
C LYS A 95 15.88 -17.34 0.57
N SER A 96 14.94 -16.45 0.88
CA SER A 96 14.51 -16.21 2.26
C SER A 96 13.03 -16.40 2.49
N CYS A 97 12.16 -16.15 1.51
CA CYS A 97 10.70 -16.17 1.72
C CYS A 97 10.07 -17.54 1.48
N ARG A 98 10.52 -18.27 0.44
CA ARG A 98 9.81 -19.46 -0.08
C ARG A 98 9.54 -20.54 0.96
N LEU A 99 10.46 -20.72 1.91
CA LEU A 99 10.39 -21.73 2.97
C LEU A 99 10.25 -21.12 4.37
N ALA A 100 9.98 -19.81 4.46
CA ALA A 100 9.85 -19.12 5.74
C ALA A 100 8.59 -19.58 6.48
N THR A 101 8.74 -19.93 7.75
CA THR A 101 7.62 -20.18 8.68
C THR A 101 7.36 -19.00 9.61
N GLU A 102 8.35 -18.13 9.77
CA GLU A 102 8.28 -16.90 10.58
C GLU A 102 8.59 -15.68 9.71
N GLU A 103 8.45 -14.49 10.30
CA GLU A 103 8.79 -13.27 9.58
C GLU A 103 10.29 -13.20 9.29
N VAL A 104 10.64 -12.97 8.02
CA VAL A 104 12.03 -12.85 7.57
C VAL A 104 12.33 -11.45 7.08
N PHE A 105 13.58 -11.02 7.24
CA PHE A 105 14.03 -9.68 6.92
C PHE A 105 15.20 -9.72 5.93
N GLY A 106 15.23 -8.76 5.02
CA GLY A 106 16.27 -8.63 4.01
C GLY A 106 16.61 -7.19 3.75
N GLU A 107 17.76 -6.99 3.10
CA GLU A 107 18.25 -5.69 2.69
C GLU A 107 18.86 -5.78 1.30
N GLU A 108 18.48 -4.82 0.46
CA GLU A 108 19.03 -4.61 -0.87
C GLU A 108 19.41 -3.13 -1.02
N GLN A 109 20.16 -2.80 -2.07
CA GLN A 109 20.49 -1.42 -2.41
C GLN A 109 19.63 -0.94 -3.59
N TRP A 110 19.04 0.24 -3.47
CA TRP A 110 18.23 0.83 -4.54
C TRP A 110 18.40 2.35 -4.56
N GLN A 111 18.88 2.88 -5.69
CA GLN A 111 19.10 4.32 -5.92
C GLN A 111 19.92 5.03 -4.83
N GLY A 112 20.87 4.32 -4.20
CA GLY A 112 21.69 4.85 -3.11
C GLY A 112 21.00 4.86 -1.74
N PHE A 113 19.83 4.22 -1.63
CA PHE A 113 19.12 3.98 -0.39
C PHE A 113 19.14 2.50 0.00
N ARG A 114 18.94 2.26 1.28
CA ARG A 114 18.73 0.91 1.82
C ARG A 114 17.27 0.53 1.57
N LEU A 115 17.06 -0.54 0.82
CA LEU A 115 15.76 -1.15 0.61
C LEU A 115 15.60 -2.29 1.59
N ILE A 116 14.83 -2.05 2.65
CA ILE A 116 14.57 -3.05 3.70
C ILE A 116 13.28 -3.78 3.36
N VAL A 117 13.31 -5.10 3.41
CA VAL A 117 12.17 -5.96 3.11
C VAL A 117 11.85 -6.81 4.33
N ALA A 118 10.59 -6.82 4.75
CA ALA A 118 10.07 -7.83 5.68
C ALA A 118 9.03 -8.67 4.96
N HIS A 119 9.07 -9.99 5.16
CA HIS A 119 8.09 -10.91 4.60
C HIS A 119 7.43 -11.72 5.70
N ARG A 120 6.10 -11.62 5.74
CA ARG A 120 5.24 -12.40 6.62
C ARG A 120 4.57 -13.55 5.86
N PRO A 121 4.97 -14.81 6.08
CA PRO A 121 4.45 -15.95 5.32
C PRO A 121 2.96 -16.20 5.58
N ASP A 122 2.49 -15.96 6.81
CA ASP A 122 1.08 -16.06 7.20
C ASP A 122 0.20 -15.07 6.40
N ARG A 123 0.66 -13.81 6.30
CA ARG A 123 -0.02 -12.77 5.53
C ARG A 123 0.06 -13.03 4.03
N ALA A 124 1.17 -13.58 3.55
CA ALA A 124 1.33 -13.91 2.15
C ALA A 124 0.35 -15.01 1.70
N SER A 125 0.24 -16.07 2.50
CA SER A 125 -0.69 -17.17 2.28
C SER A 125 -2.14 -16.67 2.25
N GLU A 126 -2.55 -15.88 3.25
CA GLU A 126 -3.91 -15.34 3.32
C GLU A 126 -4.24 -14.39 2.16
N GLN A 127 -3.31 -13.48 1.81
CA GLN A 127 -3.49 -12.60 0.66
C GLN A 127 -3.59 -13.38 -0.65
N GLY A 128 -2.78 -14.42 -0.80
CA GLY A 128 -2.82 -15.32 -1.95
C GLY A 128 -4.15 -16.03 -2.08
N ARG A 129 -4.59 -16.69 -1.00
CA ARG A 129 -5.86 -17.41 -0.92
C ARG A 129 -7.05 -16.50 -1.26
N VAL A 130 -7.16 -15.34 -0.61
CA VAL A 130 -8.26 -14.39 -0.84
C VAL A 130 -8.28 -13.90 -2.28
N ARG A 131 -7.11 -13.62 -2.89
CA ARG A 131 -7.03 -13.22 -4.28
C ARG A 131 -7.47 -14.36 -5.21
N ASP A 132 -6.94 -15.55 -5.01
CA ASP A 132 -7.20 -16.71 -5.87
C ASP A 132 -8.70 -17.09 -5.79
N GLU A 133 -9.33 -17.01 -4.61
CA GLU A 133 -10.78 -17.19 -4.44
C GLU A 133 -11.61 -16.14 -5.21
N ARG A 134 -11.20 -14.87 -5.18
CA ARG A 134 -11.87 -13.80 -5.95
C ARG A 134 -11.74 -14.01 -7.45
N ILE A 135 -10.55 -14.43 -7.92
CA ILE A 135 -10.34 -14.75 -9.33
C ILE A 135 -11.25 -15.91 -9.72
N ALA A 136 -11.24 -17.01 -8.96
CA ALA A 136 -12.07 -18.18 -9.24
C ALA A 136 -13.58 -17.86 -9.27
N ALA A 137 -14.06 -17.00 -8.36
CA ALA A 137 -15.45 -16.55 -8.35
C ALA A 137 -15.81 -15.75 -9.61
N LEU A 138 -14.93 -14.85 -10.05
CA LEU A 138 -15.13 -14.08 -11.28
C LEU A 138 -15.08 -14.96 -12.53
N GLU A 139 -14.16 -15.92 -12.59
CA GLU A 139 -14.10 -16.88 -13.70
C GLU A 139 -15.36 -17.76 -13.76
N ALA A 140 -15.90 -18.18 -12.60
CA ALA A 140 -17.16 -18.92 -12.55
C ALA A 140 -18.35 -18.09 -13.05
N ASP A 141 -18.44 -16.81 -12.65
CA ASP A 141 -19.46 -15.89 -13.16
C ASP A 141 -19.32 -15.69 -14.68
N ALA A 142 -18.08 -15.50 -15.17
CA ALA A 142 -17.79 -15.33 -16.59
C ALA A 142 -18.18 -16.58 -17.41
N ALA A 143 -17.85 -17.78 -16.92
CA ALA A 143 -18.23 -19.03 -17.56
C ALA A 143 -19.75 -19.20 -17.64
N GLN A 144 -20.47 -18.90 -16.56
CA GLN A 144 -21.94 -18.95 -16.56
C GLN A 144 -22.56 -17.97 -17.57
N TRP A 145 -21.96 -16.79 -17.76
CA TRP A 145 -22.46 -15.81 -18.72
C TRP A 145 -22.12 -16.20 -20.15
N ALA A 146 -20.92 -16.73 -20.41
CA ALA A 146 -20.54 -17.27 -21.72
C ALA A 146 -21.49 -18.40 -22.15
N GLU A 147 -21.72 -19.40 -21.28
CA GLU A 147 -22.68 -20.48 -21.56
C GLU A 147 -24.09 -19.96 -21.85
N LYS A 148 -24.51 -18.88 -21.19
CA LYS A 148 -25.83 -18.28 -21.42
C LYS A 148 -25.90 -17.51 -22.74
N LEU A 149 -24.82 -16.84 -23.14
CA LEU A 149 -24.72 -16.16 -24.44
C LEU A 149 -24.74 -17.20 -25.57
N ASP A 150 -23.92 -18.24 -25.46
CA ASP A 150 -23.84 -19.33 -26.44
C ASP A 150 -25.20 -20.04 -26.61
N ALA A 151 -25.89 -20.33 -25.50
CA ALA A 151 -27.23 -20.93 -25.54
C ALA A 151 -28.25 -20.01 -26.24
N GLN A 152 -28.15 -18.69 -26.06
CA GLN A 152 -29.01 -17.72 -26.72
C GLN A 152 -28.74 -17.62 -28.22
N GLU A 153 -27.48 -17.69 -28.65
CA GLU A 153 -27.10 -17.76 -30.07
C GLU A 153 -27.57 -19.07 -30.72
N ALA A 154 -27.53 -20.18 -30.00
CA ALA A 154 -28.04 -21.48 -30.43
C ALA A 154 -29.59 -21.54 -30.48
N GLY A 155 -30.29 -20.47 -30.09
CA GLY A 155 -31.75 -20.37 -30.13
C GLY A 155 -32.46 -20.96 -28.91
N GLU A 156 -31.75 -21.30 -27.83
CA GLU A 156 -32.35 -21.79 -26.59
C GLU A 156 -32.97 -20.65 -25.78
N THR A 157 -34.25 -20.76 -25.45
CA THR A 157 -34.95 -19.77 -24.63
C THR A 157 -34.95 -20.16 -23.14
N ARG A 158 -34.26 -19.38 -22.31
CA ARG A 158 -34.30 -19.50 -20.84
C ARG A 158 -35.17 -18.37 -20.23
N PRO A 159 -35.89 -18.59 -19.11
CA PRO A 159 -36.66 -17.54 -18.44
C PRO A 159 -35.78 -16.36 -18.01
N GLY A 160 -36.27 -15.13 -18.20
CA GLY A 160 -35.62 -13.89 -17.76
C GLY A 160 -35.17 -12.97 -18.90
N ARG A 161 -34.52 -11.84 -18.54
CA ARG A 161 -34.01 -10.87 -19.52
C ARG A 161 -32.90 -11.50 -20.37
N LYS A 162 -32.95 -11.26 -21.69
CA LYS A 162 -31.87 -11.63 -22.62
C LYS A 162 -30.55 -10.99 -22.19
N LEU A 163 -29.48 -11.76 -22.30
CA LEU A 163 -28.15 -11.26 -22.02
C LEU A 163 -27.61 -10.67 -23.34
N SER A 164 -26.70 -9.72 -23.26
CA SER A 164 -26.06 -9.11 -24.43
C SER A 164 -24.59 -8.95 -24.10
N ASP A 165 -23.70 -9.22 -25.04
CA ASP A 165 -22.26 -9.11 -24.85
C ASP A 165 -21.84 -7.77 -24.25
N SER A 166 -22.28 -6.65 -24.81
CA SER A 166 -21.97 -5.31 -24.26
C SER A 166 -22.37 -5.17 -22.78
N GLY A 167 -23.58 -5.60 -22.41
CA GLY A 167 -24.03 -5.58 -21.01
C GLY A 167 -23.24 -6.54 -20.10
N THR A 168 -22.79 -7.68 -20.62
CA THR A 168 -21.94 -8.64 -19.89
C THR A 168 -20.54 -8.09 -19.69
N ILE A 169 -19.96 -7.47 -20.73
CA ILE A 169 -18.65 -6.80 -20.70
C ILE A 169 -18.65 -5.72 -19.62
N ASP A 170 -19.63 -4.81 -19.62
CA ASP A 170 -19.72 -3.73 -18.63
C ASP A 170 -19.88 -4.27 -17.20
N ARG A 171 -20.73 -5.29 -17.03
CA ARG A 171 -20.97 -5.92 -15.73
C ARG A 171 -19.71 -6.62 -15.21
N PHE A 172 -19.02 -7.36 -16.07
CA PHE A 172 -17.81 -8.09 -15.69
C PHE A 172 -16.66 -7.13 -15.38
N TYR A 173 -16.46 -6.11 -16.23
CA TYR A 173 -15.47 -5.07 -15.97
C TYR A 173 -15.69 -4.39 -14.62
N LYS A 174 -16.94 -4.05 -14.29
CA LYS A 174 -17.28 -3.49 -12.98
C LYS A 174 -16.98 -4.46 -11.84
N ALA A 175 -17.37 -5.73 -11.96
CA ALA A 175 -17.09 -6.75 -10.94
C ALA A 175 -15.58 -6.94 -10.70
N VAL A 176 -14.79 -6.97 -11.78
CA VAL A 176 -13.32 -7.04 -11.74
C VAL A 176 -12.72 -5.79 -11.08
N ALA A 177 -13.23 -4.60 -11.39
CA ALA A 177 -12.79 -3.34 -10.79
C ALA A 177 -13.11 -3.28 -9.29
N ASP A 178 -14.34 -3.63 -8.89
CA ASP A 178 -14.79 -3.67 -7.50
C ASP A 178 -13.99 -4.71 -6.68
N ALA A 179 -13.60 -5.83 -7.31
CA ALA A 179 -12.71 -6.83 -6.73
C ALA A 179 -11.24 -6.38 -6.62
N HIS A 180 -10.89 -5.21 -7.16
CA HIS A 180 -9.53 -4.67 -7.28
C HIS A 180 -8.59 -5.54 -8.14
N LEU A 181 -9.15 -6.25 -9.12
CA LEU A 181 -8.43 -7.20 -9.97
C LEU A 181 -8.22 -6.70 -11.41
N ALA A 182 -8.58 -5.45 -11.73
CA ALA A 182 -8.42 -4.88 -13.08
C ALA A 182 -6.97 -4.83 -13.60
N HIS A 183 -5.98 -4.95 -12.71
CA HIS A 183 -4.59 -5.07 -13.10
C HIS A 183 -4.21 -6.51 -13.51
N ILE A 184 -4.96 -7.52 -13.07
CA ILE A 184 -4.76 -8.96 -13.33
C ILE A 184 -5.72 -9.48 -14.39
N ILE A 185 -7.01 -9.16 -14.32
CA ILE A 185 -8.03 -9.60 -15.28
C ILE A 185 -8.27 -8.46 -16.26
N LYS A 186 -7.99 -8.69 -17.54
CA LYS A 186 -8.18 -7.72 -18.63
C LYS A 186 -9.45 -8.08 -19.40
N VAL A 187 -10.47 -7.25 -19.23
CA VAL A 187 -11.72 -7.38 -19.99
C VAL A 187 -11.57 -6.63 -21.31
N ASN A 188 -11.90 -7.26 -22.44
CA ASN A 188 -11.81 -6.62 -23.74
C ASN A 188 -13.04 -5.74 -24.00
N LEU A 189 -12.92 -4.45 -23.67
CA LEU A 189 -14.02 -3.49 -23.78
C LEU A 189 -14.37 -3.10 -25.23
N SER A 190 -13.47 -3.37 -26.17
CA SER A 190 -13.65 -3.04 -27.60
C SER A 190 -14.24 -4.18 -28.44
N SER A 191 -14.36 -5.37 -27.86
CA SER A 191 -14.85 -6.55 -28.56
C SER A 191 -16.38 -6.54 -28.67
N GLU A 192 -16.91 -7.01 -29.79
CA GLU A 192 -18.34 -7.28 -29.95
C GLU A 192 -18.78 -8.50 -29.13
N LEU A 193 -17.85 -9.43 -28.86
CA LEU A 193 -18.05 -10.62 -28.05
C LEU A 193 -17.44 -10.48 -26.66
N PHE A 194 -18.12 -11.00 -25.65
CA PHE A 194 -17.61 -11.05 -24.28
C PHE A 194 -16.33 -11.90 -24.20
N THR A 195 -15.19 -11.24 -23.97
CA THR A 195 -13.88 -11.89 -23.84
C THR A 195 -13.04 -11.21 -22.75
N TYR A 196 -12.22 -12.00 -22.07
CA TYR A 196 -11.26 -11.54 -21.07
C TYR A 196 -10.00 -12.41 -21.07
N GLU A 197 -8.92 -11.88 -20.51
CA GLU A 197 -7.67 -12.61 -20.30
C GLU A 197 -7.11 -12.36 -18.89
N ILE A 198 -6.33 -13.32 -18.38
CA ILE A 198 -5.52 -13.14 -17.18
C ILE A 198 -4.12 -12.68 -17.60
N ASP A 199 -3.73 -11.50 -17.15
CA ASP A 199 -2.36 -11.02 -17.22
C ASP A 199 -1.49 -11.79 -16.21
N GLU A 200 -0.90 -12.89 -16.70
CA GLU A 200 -0.02 -13.76 -15.92
C GLU A 200 1.15 -13.00 -15.30
N ARG A 201 1.69 -11.98 -15.98
CA ARG A 201 2.79 -11.18 -15.43
C ARG A 201 2.32 -10.39 -14.22
N ALA A 202 1.14 -9.75 -14.32
CA ALA A 202 0.55 -9.03 -13.21
C ALA A 202 0.19 -9.97 -12.04
N LEU A 203 -0.33 -11.18 -12.33
CA LEU A 203 -0.64 -12.18 -11.30
C LEU A 203 0.61 -12.66 -10.56
N GLN A 204 1.67 -13.01 -11.30
CA GLN A 204 2.93 -13.44 -10.68
C GLN A 204 3.58 -12.33 -9.87
N ARG A 205 3.51 -11.09 -10.36
CA ARG A 205 3.98 -9.93 -9.60
C ARG A 205 3.16 -9.70 -8.33
N ALA A 206 1.84 -9.88 -8.39
CA ALA A 206 0.99 -9.78 -7.21
C ALA A 206 1.36 -10.84 -6.17
N ARG A 207 1.57 -12.10 -6.59
CA ARG A 207 2.05 -13.21 -5.75
C ARG A 207 3.42 -12.92 -5.14
N LEU A 208 4.37 -12.45 -5.94
CA LEU A 208 5.70 -12.06 -5.47
C LEU A 208 5.61 -10.97 -4.38
N MET A 209 4.63 -10.09 -4.43
CA MET A 209 4.48 -8.99 -3.47
C MET A 209 3.69 -9.37 -2.22
N ASP A 210 3.11 -10.56 -2.14
CA ASP A 210 2.27 -10.95 -1.01
C ASP A 210 3.07 -11.09 0.29
N GLY A 211 2.47 -10.59 1.37
CA GLY A 211 3.04 -10.53 2.71
C GLY A 211 4.31 -9.69 2.82
N LYS A 212 4.70 -8.92 1.79
CA LYS A 212 5.92 -8.08 1.83
C LYS A 212 5.61 -6.66 2.28
N LEU A 213 6.37 -6.21 3.27
CA LEU A 213 6.55 -4.80 3.61
C LEU A 213 7.90 -4.37 3.03
N VAL A 214 7.89 -3.28 2.28
CA VAL A 214 9.11 -2.71 1.68
C VAL A 214 9.28 -1.30 2.21
N LEU A 215 10.46 -1.04 2.77
CA LEU A 215 10.84 0.23 3.37
C LEU A 215 12.08 0.78 2.67
N VAL A 216 12.15 2.09 2.52
CA VAL A 216 13.35 2.80 2.09
C VAL A 216 13.87 3.59 3.28
N SER A 217 15.18 3.49 3.53
CA SER A 217 15.80 4.13 4.67
C SER A 217 17.23 4.61 4.38
N ASN A 218 17.63 5.71 5.01
CA ASN A 218 19.01 6.20 5.09
C ASN A 218 19.57 6.12 6.52
N VAL A 219 18.86 5.47 7.45
CA VAL A 219 19.28 5.35 8.85
C VAL A 219 20.56 4.49 8.91
N PRO A 220 21.67 5.00 9.47
CA PRO A 220 22.92 4.24 9.57
C PRO A 220 22.85 3.16 10.65
N ASP A 221 23.71 2.15 10.50
CA ASP A 221 24.05 1.16 11.55
C ASP A 221 22.86 0.48 12.24
N SER A 222 21.74 0.32 11.53
CA SER A 222 20.53 -0.35 12.04
C SER A 222 20.20 -1.55 11.17
N SER A 223 19.99 -2.72 11.76
CA SER A 223 19.63 -3.94 11.04
C SER A 223 18.24 -3.86 10.38
N PRO A 224 17.96 -4.69 9.36
CA PRO A 224 16.62 -4.80 8.76
C PRO A 224 15.50 -5.01 9.79
N LEU A 225 15.76 -5.85 10.79
CA LEU A 225 14.84 -6.12 11.89
C LEU A 225 14.52 -4.85 12.69
N GLU A 226 15.53 -4.08 13.08
CA GLU A 226 15.36 -2.86 13.86
C GLU A 226 14.61 -1.78 13.08
N ILE A 227 14.91 -1.61 11.79
CA ILE A 227 14.20 -0.68 10.92
C ILE A 227 12.71 -1.04 10.83
N VAL A 228 12.40 -2.32 10.65
CA VAL A 228 11.02 -2.80 10.58
C VAL A 228 10.31 -2.68 11.92
N ALA A 229 11.00 -2.95 13.03
CA ALA A 229 10.45 -2.78 14.38
C ALA A 229 10.09 -1.32 14.65
N ARG A 230 10.98 -0.37 14.32
CA ARG A 230 10.73 1.08 14.44
C ARG A 230 9.54 1.53 13.59
N TYR A 231 9.44 1.03 12.35
CA TYR A 231 8.29 1.31 11.49
C TYR A 231 6.97 0.80 12.09
N LYS A 232 6.94 -0.44 12.59
CA LYS A 232 5.74 -1.04 13.18
C LYS A 232 5.30 -0.34 14.46
N ALA A 233 6.24 0.12 15.30
CA ALA A 233 5.94 0.86 16.52
C ALA A 233 5.12 2.13 16.24
N LEU A 234 5.37 2.83 15.12
CA LEU A 234 4.55 3.97 14.70
C LEU A 234 3.12 3.54 14.31
N ALA A 235 3.01 2.48 13.50
CA ALA A 235 1.71 2.00 13.01
C ALA A 235 0.78 1.51 14.14
N ASP A 236 1.34 0.99 15.22
CA ASP A 236 0.58 0.57 16.40
C ASP A 236 0.02 1.77 17.18
N ILE A 237 0.72 2.90 17.19
CA ILE A 237 0.25 4.14 17.83
C ILE A 237 -0.83 4.80 16.99
N GLU A 238 -0.70 4.88 15.65
CA GLU A 238 -1.80 5.35 14.79
C GLU A 238 -3.07 4.51 14.97
N ARG A 239 -2.92 3.19 15.16
CA ARG A 239 -4.03 2.30 15.50
C ARG A 239 -4.59 2.64 16.88
N GLY A 240 -3.75 2.88 17.88
CA GLY A 240 -4.15 3.36 19.20
C GLY A 240 -4.93 4.68 19.15
N PHE A 241 -4.49 5.65 18.37
CA PHE A 241 -5.20 6.91 18.15
C PHE A 241 -6.51 6.72 17.35
N ARG A 242 -6.57 5.75 16.43
CA ARG A 242 -7.82 5.38 15.74
C ARG A 242 -8.83 4.80 16.72
N VAL A 243 -8.38 3.96 17.65
CA VAL A 243 -9.20 3.40 18.74
C VAL A 243 -9.67 4.51 19.69
N LEU A 244 -8.77 5.40 20.12
CA LEU A 244 -9.12 6.57 20.96
C LEU A 244 -10.14 7.49 20.26
N LYS A 245 -10.03 7.69 18.94
CA LYS A 245 -11.03 8.45 18.17
C LYS A 245 -12.38 7.76 18.09
N SER A 246 -12.41 6.43 18.03
CA SER A 246 -13.68 5.68 18.09
C SER A 246 -14.29 5.63 19.49
N GLU A 247 -13.48 5.74 20.55
CA GLU A 247 -13.96 5.70 21.93
C GLU A 247 -14.31 7.09 22.51
N ILE A 248 -13.72 8.18 22.01
CA ILE A 248 -13.91 9.55 22.53
C ILE A 248 -14.89 10.38 21.67
N GLU A 249 -15.56 9.79 20.66
CA GLU A 249 -16.50 10.49 19.75
C GLU A 249 -15.96 11.85 19.21
N ILE A 250 -14.65 11.97 18.99
CA ILE A 250 -14.06 13.19 18.44
C ILE A 250 -14.32 13.20 16.93
N ALA A 251 -15.51 13.62 16.53
CA ALA A 251 -15.83 13.94 15.15
C ALA A 251 -15.01 15.15 14.68
N PRO A 252 -14.68 15.25 13.37
CA PRO A 252 -14.06 16.45 12.82
C PRO A 252 -14.99 17.66 13.03
N VAL A 253 -14.53 18.68 13.77
CA VAL A 253 -15.25 19.94 13.92
C VAL A 253 -14.97 20.81 12.70
N PHE A 254 -15.88 20.79 11.72
CA PHE A 254 -15.86 21.71 10.60
C PHE A 254 -16.28 23.10 11.09
N HIS A 255 -15.36 24.05 11.13
CA HIS A 255 -15.69 25.47 11.31
C HIS A 255 -16.04 26.04 9.93
N PRO A 256 -17.28 26.50 9.69
CA PRO A 256 -17.57 27.27 8.49
C PRO A 256 -16.84 28.61 8.60
N ILE A 257 -16.02 28.91 7.59
CA ILE A 257 -15.40 30.22 7.43
C ILE A 257 -16.55 31.17 7.07
N LEU A 258 -16.87 32.11 7.97
CA LEU A 258 -17.71 33.25 7.64
C LEU A 258 -16.84 34.26 6.90
N GLU A 259 -17.03 34.38 5.60
CA GLU A 259 -16.47 35.47 4.80
C GLU A 259 -17.13 36.79 5.24
N SER A 260 -16.30 37.81 5.48
CA SER A 260 -16.70 39.20 5.75
C SER A 260 -16.38 40.09 4.55
#